data_AF-A0A5J6G7L5-F1
#
_entry.id   AF-A0A5J6G7L5-F1
#
_cell.length_a   1.000
_cell.length_b   1.000
_cell.length_c   1.000
_cell.angle_alpha   90.00
_cell.angle_beta   90.00
_cell.angle_gamma   90.00
#
_symmetry.space_group_name_H-M   'P 1'
#
loop_
_entity.id
_entity.type
_entity.pdbx_description
1 polymer ?
#
loop_
_entity_poly.entity_id
_entity_poly.type
_entity_poly.pdbx_seq_one_letter_code
_entity_poly.pdbx_strand_id
1 'polypeptide(L)'
;MSRPARPPAVHYEHVPETSSASCRALTILDPHDRVIGCLQYRLCHPCRIGHVVNIAVATHWQGQGLARHALHMALAEGAGYAWSTSRQSPEGRRFFAAMEEETEIAFPADCARCPHMAEGATITPLSR
;
A
#
# COMPACT_ATOMS: atom_id res chain seq x y z
N MET A 1 15.46 23.74 -24.49
CA MET A 1 15.41 22.88 -23.30
C MET A 1 13.94 22.62 -23.00
N SER A 2 13.45 21.41 -23.25
CA SER A 2 12.04 21.08 -23.05
C SER A 2 11.73 21.11 -21.56
N ARG A 3 10.81 22.00 -21.17
CA ARG A 3 10.22 22.05 -19.83
C ARG A 3 9.74 20.63 -19.49
N PRO A 4 10.04 20.06 -18.31
CA PRO A 4 9.51 18.75 -17.96
C PRO A 4 8.00 18.84 -18.08
N ALA A 5 7.42 17.91 -18.85
CA ALA A 5 5.98 17.79 -18.99
C ALA A 5 5.42 17.81 -17.57
N ARG A 6 4.50 18.75 -17.29
CA ARG A 6 3.80 18.80 -16.00
C ARG A 6 3.34 17.37 -15.73
N PRO A 7 3.73 16.76 -14.60
CA PRO A 7 3.27 15.42 -14.31
C PRO A 7 1.74 15.43 -14.45
N PRO A 8 1.16 14.46 -15.16
CA PRO A 8 -0.28 14.39 -15.32
C PRO A 8 -0.92 14.53 -13.94
N ALA A 9 -1.97 15.37 -13.85
CA ALA A 9 -2.67 15.59 -12.60
C ALA A 9 -3.33 14.28 -12.18
N VAL A 10 -2.64 13.52 -11.33
CA VAL A 10 -3.15 12.27 -10.77
C VAL A 10 -3.80 12.57 -9.43
N HIS A 11 -4.88 11.85 -9.14
CA HIS A 11 -5.61 11.96 -7.89
C HIS A 11 -5.50 10.64 -7.12
N TYR A 12 -5.39 10.75 -5.80
CA TYR A 12 -5.32 9.60 -4.90
C TYR A 12 -6.58 9.60 -4.05
N GLU A 13 -7.38 8.54 -4.18
CA GLU A 13 -8.63 8.42 -3.46
C GLU A 13 -8.60 7.21 -2.53
N HIS A 14 -8.92 7.44 -1.26
CA HIS A 14 -9.20 6.35 -0.34
C HIS A 14 -10.57 5.77 -0.66
N VAL A 15 -10.62 4.51 -1.06
CA VAL A 15 -11.88 3.81 -1.28
C VAL A 15 -12.35 3.26 0.06
N PRO A 16 -13.55 3.66 0.56
CA PRO A 16 -14.11 3.08 1.77
C PRO A 16 -14.43 1.60 1.50
N GLU A 17 -13.90 0.72 2.35
CA GLU A 17 -14.09 -0.72 2.20
C GLU A 17 -15.51 -1.18 2.52
N THR A 18 -16.06 -2.04 1.67
CA THR A 18 -17.41 -2.60 1.84
C THR A 18 -17.44 -4.02 2.41
N SER A 19 -16.33 -4.78 2.45
CA SER A 19 -16.33 -6.11 3.08
C SER A 19 -14.94 -6.72 3.31
N SER A 20 -14.24 -6.23 4.34
CA SER A 20 -13.46 -6.99 5.33
C SER A 20 -12.90 -5.92 6.27
N ALA A 21 -13.31 -5.85 7.53
CA ALA A 21 -13.21 -4.63 8.37
C ALA A 21 -11.79 -4.05 8.67
N SER A 22 -10.73 -4.42 7.94
CA SER A 22 -9.35 -4.02 8.22
C SER A 22 -8.46 -3.78 6.99
N CYS A 23 -8.96 -3.99 5.78
CA CYS A 23 -8.19 -3.66 4.59
C CYS A 23 -8.42 -2.17 4.23
N ARG A 24 -7.50 -1.57 3.49
CA ARG A 24 -7.57 -0.19 3.03
C ARG A 24 -7.11 -0.18 1.60
N ALA A 25 -7.78 0.62 0.78
CA ALA A 25 -7.44 0.77 -0.63
C ALA A 25 -7.25 2.24 -0.97
N LEU A 26 -6.14 2.53 -1.63
CA LEU A 26 -5.84 3.79 -2.29
C LEU A 26 -5.92 3.54 -3.80
N THR A 27 -6.81 4.25 -4.47
CA THR A 27 -6.94 4.21 -5.93
C THR A 27 -6.20 5.40 -6.52
N ILE A 28 -5.44 5.16 -7.59
CA ILE A 28 -4.76 6.20 -8.35
C ILE A 28 -5.58 6.45 -9.60
N LEU A 29 -6.06 7.68 -9.75
CA LEU A 29 -6.88 8.13 -10.86
C LEU A 29 -6.09 9.06 -11.78
N ASP A 30 -6.36 8.97 -13.08
CA ASP A 30 -5.90 9.97 -14.05
C ASP A 30 -6.80 11.23 -14.02
N PRO A 31 -6.49 12.29 -14.80
CA PRO A 31 -7.30 13.50 -14.86
C PRO A 31 -8.74 13.32 -15.38
N HIS A 32 -9.10 12.12 -15.83
CA HIS A 32 -10.41 11.77 -16.37
C HIS A 32 -11.10 10.72 -15.47
N ASP A 33 -10.70 10.63 -14.20
CA ASP A 33 -11.26 9.73 -13.19
C ASP A 33 -11.15 8.24 -13.55
N ARG A 34 -10.20 7.88 -14.42
CA ARG A 34 -9.93 6.46 -14.73
C ARG A 34 -8.91 5.89 -13.77
N VAL A 35 -9.19 4.68 -13.29
CA VAL A 35 -8.25 3.92 -12.45
C VAL A 35 -7.01 3.54 -13.24
N ILE A 36 -5.86 4.07 -12.83
CA ILE A 36 -4.55 3.79 -13.42
C ILE A 36 -3.63 3.03 -12.45
N GLY A 37 -4.05 2.84 -11.20
CA GLY A 37 -3.31 2.06 -10.23
C GLY A 37 -4.07 1.91 -8.92
N CYS A 38 -3.53 1.05 -8.05
CA CYS A 38 -4.05 0.87 -6.71
C CYS A 38 -2.95 0.45 -5.74
N LEU A 39 -3.18 0.74 -4.47
CA LEU A 39 -2.45 0.20 -3.33
C LEU A 39 -3.49 -0.34 -2.34
N GLN A 40 -3.37 -1.62 -2.01
CA GLN A 40 -4.17 -2.28 -0.99
C GLN A 40 -3.26 -2.69 0.16
N TYR A 41 -3.65 -2.35 1.38
CA TYR A 41 -2.88 -2.63 2.57
C TYR A 41 -3.77 -2.84 3.79
N ARG A 42 -3.21 -3.41 4.85
CA ARG A 42 -3.88 -3.62 6.14
C ARG A 42 -3.04 -3.02 7.25
N LEU A 43 -3.70 -2.47 8.26
CA LEU A 43 -3.06 -1.98 9.47
C LEU A 43 -3.61 -2.74 10.68
N CYS A 44 -2.72 -3.22 11.54
CA CYS A 44 -3.06 -3.77 12.84
C CYS A 44 -2.53 -2.82 13.89
N HIS A 45 -3.40 -1.97 14.43
CA HIS A 45 -3.04 -1.02 15.47
C HIS A 45 -2.53 -1.69 16.76
N PRO A 46 -3.14 -2.79 17.26
CA PRO A 46 -2.64 -3.49 18.45
C PRO A 46 -1.19 -3.98 18.34
N CYS A 47 -0.81 -4.53 17.18
CA CYS A 47 0.53 -5.05 16.95
C CYS A 47 1.50 -4.02 16.33
N ARG A 48 0.99 -2.85 15.90
CA ARG A 48 1.72 -1.85 15.10
C ARG A 48 2.40 -2.46 13.87
N ILE A 49 1.62 -3.21 13.09
CA ILE A 49 2.07 -3.86 11.86
C ILE A 49 1.26 -3.35 10.67
N GLY A 50 1.95 -3.01 9.57
CA GLY A 50 1.37 -2.77 8.26
C GLY A 50 1.65 -3.93 7.30
N HIS A 51 0.70 -4.24 6.43
CA HIS A 51 0.86 -5.30 5.43
C HIS A 51 0.36 -4.84 4.06
N VAL A 52 1.24 -4.76 3.06
CA VAL A 52 0.87 -4.45 1.69
C VAL A 52 0.37 -5.72 1.00
N VAL A 53 -0.91 -5.71 0.64
CA VAL A 53 -1.59 -6.83 -0.05
C VAL A 53 -1.31 -6.77 -1.54
N ASN A 54 -1.44 -5.59 -2.14
CA ASN A 54 -1.23 -5.39 -3.57
C ASN A 54 -0.79 -3.95 -3.83
N ILE A 55 0.11 -3.76 -4.78
CA ILE A 55 0.46 -2.45 -5.31
C ILE A 55 0.68 -2.59 -6.81
N ALA A 56 -0.06 -1.83 -7.60
CA ALA A 56 -0.01 -1.91 -9.05
C ALA A 56 -0.26 -0.55 -9.69
N VAL A 57 0.46 -0.29 -10.77
CA VAL A 57 0.27 0.87 -11.64
C VAL A 57 0.29 0.34 -13.07
N ALA A 58 -0.67 0.78 -13.89
CA ALA A 58 -0.76 0.43 -15.30
C ALA A 58 0.58 0.71 -16.00
N THR A 59 1.04 -0.21 -16.85
CA THR A 59 2.42 -0.20 -17.39
C THR A 59 2.82 1.13 -18.04
N HIS A 60 1.91 1.77 -18.78
CA HIS A 60 2.15 3.04 -19.45
C HIS A 60 2.22 4.25 -18.50
N TRP A 61 1.89 4.08 -17.22
CA TRP A 61 1.99 5.06 -16.13
C TRP A 61 3.15 4.77 -15.16
N GLN A 62 3.88 3.67 -15.34
CA GLN A 62 5.02 3.32 -14.50
C GLN A 62 6.22 4.26 -14.72
N GLY A 63 7.15 4.26 -13.77
CA GLY A 63 8.35 5.11 -13.82
C GLY A 63 8.14 6.57 -13.42
N GLN A 64 6.91 6.96 -13.06
CA GLN A 64 6.55 8.33 -12.68
C GLN A 64 6.45 8.54 -11.15
N GLY A 65 6.85 7.55 -10.35
CA GLY A 65 6.79 7.64 -8.88
C GLY A 65 5.39 7.48 -8.26
N LEU A 66 4.38 7.07 -9.05
CA LEU A 66 2.99 6.94 -8.58
C LEU A 66 2.83 5.92 -7.43
N ALA A 67 3.40 4.73 -7.62
CA ALA A 67 3.41 3.66 -6.62
C ALA A 67 4.18 4.07 -5.36
N ARG A 68 5.31 4.77 -5.53
CA ARG A 68 6.11 5.34 -4.44
C ARG A 68 5.29 6.32 -3.61
N HIS A 69 4.61 7.26 -4.25
CA HIS A 69 3.76 8.23 -3.55
C HIS A 69 2.62 7.54 -2.78
N ALA A 70 1.94 6.58 -3.41
CA ALA A 70 0.90 5.81 -2.75
C ALA A 70 1.43 5.07 -1.50
N LEU A 71 2.62 4.45 -1.60
CA LEU A 71 3.23 3.77 -0.46
C LEU A 71 3.57 4.74 0.67
N HIS A 72 4.12 5.91 0.37
CA HIS A 72 4.37 6.96 1.38
C HIS A 72 3.10 7.39 2.12
N MET A 73 1.97 7.50 1.43
CA MET A 73 0.69 7.80 2.09
C MET A 73 0.32 6.70 3.10
N ALA A 74 0.49 5.43 2.74
CA ALA A 74 0.22 4.31 3.65
C ALA A 74 1.22 4.26 4.82
N LEU A 75 2.51 4.54 4.57
CA LEU A 75 3.54 4.59 5.61
C LEU A 75 3.28 5.71 6.62
N ALA A 76 2.84 6.88 6.15
CA ALA A 76 2.49 8.01 7.01
C ALA A 76 1.30 7.67 7.95
N GLU A 77 0.34 6.89 7.46
CA GLU A 77 -0.79 6.43 8.26
C GLU A 77 -0.37 5.39 9.32
N GLY A 78 0.58 4.51 8.97
CA GLY A 78 1.19 3.54 9.87
C GLY A 78 2.55 3.98 10.39
N ALA A 79 2.71 5.25 10.79
CA ALA A 79 4.00 5.78 11.22
C ALA A 79 4.56 4.96 12.40
N GLY A 80 5.80 4.47 12.24
CA GLY A 80 6.48 3.63 13.23
C GLY A 80 6.03 2.16 13.26
N TYR A 81 5.28 1.70 12.25
CA TYR A 81 4.84 0.30 12.17
C TYR A 81 5.91 -0.54 11.48
N ALA A 82 5.97 -1.82 11.82
CA ALA A 82 6.72 -2.79 11.03
C ALA A 82 5.90 -3.15 9.78
N TRP A 83 6.53 -3.16 8.60
CA TRP A 83 5.84 -3.45 7.34
C TRP A 83 6.24 -4.80 6.75
N SER A 84 5.34 -5.37 5.96
CA SER A 84 5.57 -6.59 5.20
C SER A 84 4.73 -6.57 3.93
N THR A 85 5.00 -7.48 3.00
CA THR A 85 4.22 -7.58 1.76
C THR A 85 3.74 -9.00 1.53
N SER A 86 2.67 -9.13 0.74
CA SER A 86 2.37 -10.38 0.04
C SER A 86 3.50 -10.75 -0.94
N ARG A 87 3.39 -11.92 -1.58
CA ARG A 87 4.39 -12.38 -2.56
C ARG A 87 4.68 -11.31 -3.61
N GLN A 88 5.96 -11.03 -3.83
CA GLN A 88 6.42 -9.98 -4.72
C GLN A 88 6.76 -10.54 -6.11
N SER A 89 6.31 -9.88 -7.17
CA SER A 89 6.82 -10.11 -8.52
C SER A 89 8.30 -9.68 -8.62
N PRO A 90 9.04 -10.05 -9.67
CA PRO A 90 10.40 -9.53 -9.90
C PRO A 90 10.49 -8.00 -9.90
N GLU A 91 9.51 -7.33 -10.50
CA GLU A 91 9.38 -5.87 -10.51
C GLU A 91 9.07 -5.35 -9.11
N GLY A 92 8.16 -6.02 -8.41
CA GLY A 92 7.83 -5.71 -7.01
C GLY A 92 9.05 -5.79 -6.09
N ARG A 93 9.90 -6.80 -6.22
CA ARG A 93 11.14 -6.93 -5.44
C ARG A 93 12.06 -5.73 -5.64
N ARG A 94 12.26 -5.30 -6.89
CA ARG A 94 13.09 -4.13 -7.19
C ARG A 94 12.49 -2.85 -6.62
N PHE A 95 11.17 -2.70 -6.72
CA PHE A 95 10.45 -1.57 -6.15
C PHE A 95 10.58 -1.52 -4.62
N PHE A 96 10.34 -2.62 -3.91
CA PHE A 96 10.42 -2.65 -2.45
C PHE A 96 11.86 -2.51 -1.94
N ALA A 97 12.85 -3.03 -2.66
CA ALA A 97 14.26 -2.77 -2.33
C ALA A 97 14.61 -1.28 -2.41
N ALA A 98 14.17 -0.59 -3.46
CA ALA A 98 14.36 0.86 -3.59
C ALA A 98 13.61 1.64 -2.50
N MET A 99 12.42 1.18 -2.10
CA MET A 99 11.67 1.80 -1.00
C MET A 99 12.32 1.56 0.36
N GLU A 100 12.92 0.39 0.59
CA GLU A 100 13.69 0.10 1.81
C GLU A 100 14.93 0.99 1.91
N GLU A 101 15.68 1.16 0.82
CA GLU A 101 16.80 2.10 0.76
C GLU A 101 16.37 3.54 1.04
N GLU A 102 15.19 3.94 0.56
CA GLU A 102 14.69 5.30 0.73
C GLU A 102 14.10 5.58 2.11
N THR A 103 13.39 4.61 2.70
CA THR A 103 12.60 4.80 3.93
C THR A 103 13.22 4.18 5.16
N GLU A 104 14.27 3.39 4.98
CA GLU A 104 14.90 2.57 6.03
C GLU A 104 13.92 1.56 6.68
N ILE A 105 12.81 1.25 5.99
CA ILE A 105 11.80 0.29 6.41
C ILE A 105 11.93 -0.98 5.56
N ALA A 106 12.15 -2.12 6.22
CA ALA A 106 12.17 -3.41 5.55
C ALA A 106 10.77 -3.83 5.09
N PHE A 107 10.70 -4.45 3.91
CA PHE A 107 9.47 -5.00 3.32
C PHE A 107 9.61 -6.49 3.02
N PRO A 108 9.78 -7.35 4.06
CA PRO A 108 9.90 -8.78 3.86
C PRO A 108 8.64 -9.36 3.21
N ALA A 109 8.85 -10.23 2.23
CA ALA A 109 7.79 -10.90 1.49
C ALA A 109 7.37 -12.22 2.16
N ASP A 110 6.10 -12.59 1.96
CA ASP A 110 5.53 -13.89 2.40
C ASP A 110 5.61 -14.13 3.92
N CYS A 111 5.65 -13.04 4.71
CA CYS A 111 5.55 -13.14 6.16
C CYS A 111 4.16 -13.61 6.58
N ALA A 112 4.11 -14.40 7.67
CA ALA A 112 2.85 -14.75 8.31
C ALA A 112 2.08 -13.48 8.65
N ARG A 113 0.82 -13.40 8.20
CA ARG A 113 -0.06 -12.29 8.53
C ARG A 113 -0.32 -12.30 10.03
N CYS A 114 -0.38 -11.11 10.63
CA CYS A 114 -0.82 -10.96 12.02
C CYS A 114 -2.21 -11.63 12.18
N PRO A 115 -2.45 -12.44 13.24
CA PRO A 115 -3.74 -13.10 13.45
C PRO A 115 -4.92 -12.11 13.41
N HIS A 116 -4.77 -10.92 14.00
CA HIS A 116 -5.78 -9.86 13.96
C HIS A 116 -6.13 -9.37 12.55
N MET A 117 -5.27 -9.58 11.56
CA MET A 117 -5.52 -9.24 10.15
C MET A 117 -6.13 -10.41 9.34
N ALA A 118 -6.05 -11.63 9.85
CA ALA A 118 -6.64 -12.82 9.23
C ALA A 118 -8.10 -13.02 9.68
N GLU A 119 -8.40 -12.64 10.92
CA GLU A 119 -9.70 -12.83 11.58
C GLU A 119 -10.72 -11.74 11.23
N GLY A 120 -11.06 -11.63 9.95
CA GLY A 120 -12.32 -10.97 9.53
C GLY A 120 -13.59 -11.71 9.97
N ALA A 121 -13.52 -12.65 10.92
CA ALA A 121 -14.64 -13.41 11.44
C ALA A 121 -14.50 -13.60 12.96
N THR A 122 -15.19 -12.75 13.72
CA THR A 122 -15.67 -12.97 15.09
C THR A 122 -14.68 -13.53 16.11
N ILE A 123 -14.07 -12.64 16.92
CA ILE A 123 -13.88 -12.95 18.34
C ILE A 123 -14.09 -11.69 19.20
N THR A 124 -15.17 -11.67 19.97
CA THR A 124 -15.24 -11.00 21.29
C THR A 124 -16.23 -11.85 22.11
N PRO A 125 -16.07 -12.06 23.44
CA PRO A 125 -15.23 -11.34 24.41
C PRO A 125 -14.43 -12.22 25.40
N LEU A 126 -13.72 -11.55 26.33
CA LEU A 126 -13.51 -11.81 27.78
C LEU A 126 -12.02 -11.64 28.19
N SER A 127 -11.62 -10.98 29.28
CA SER A 127 -12.26 -10.09 30.28
C SER A 127 -11.20 -9.69 31.34
N ARG A 128 -11.46 -8.62 32.09
CA ARG A 128 -11.18 -8.59 33.54
C ARG A 128 -12.39 -8.03 34.26
#